data_AF-A0A4Z0Z3J6-F1
#
_entry.id   AF-A0A4Z0Z3J6-F1
#
_cell.length_a   1.000
_cell.length_b   1.000
_cell.length_c   1.000
_cell.angle_alpha   90.00
_cell.angle_beta   90.00
_cell.angle_gamma   90.00
#
_symmetry.space_group_name_H-M   'P 1'
#
loop_
_entity.id
_entity.type
_entity.pdbx_description
1 polymer ?
#
loop_
_entity_poly.entity_id
_entity_poly.type
_entity_poly.pdbx_seq_one_letter_code
_entity_poly.pdbx_strand_id
1 'polypeptide(L)'
;MAQSHRNLLEAAVAEGIRRFVPAEYANDVGRFPIPPSSEADKLHFREHAAHVCRLHEIEYTLICNGIIMDFFLPRGKKKYLADLPPKLLNVLPVDAEADPPRVVVLGWPGDGISMTLADDIARGVVRLLLLPYGSWNEITYLSGDRVSWEDAAEILGRILDRKVETRYIPLEDLKWEVGEARESGDLMRIECAELNEAFGNGSEVLPANTSCFEGMQTTKFEQVMREYYGKGST
;
A
#
# COMPACT_ATOMS: atom_id res chain seq x y z
N MET A 1 -7.90 4.33 14.68
CA MET A 1 -8.41 5.09 13.51
C MET A 1 -9.89 4.84 13.21
N ALA A 2 -10.46 3.69 13.57
CA ALA A 2 -11.84 3.35 13.23
C ALA A 2 -12.89 4.33 13.80
N GLN A 3 -12.73 4.82 15.04
CA GLN A 3 -13.72 5.72 15.64
C GLN A 3 -13.85 7.06 14.90
N SER A 4 -12.74 7.67 14.49
CA SER A 4 -12.76 8.94 13.75
C SER A 4 -13.47 8.79 12.41
N HIS A 5 -13.23 7.68 11.70
CA HIS A 5 -13.92 7.40 10.43
C HIS A 5 -15.41 7.12 10.61
N ARG A 6 -15.81 6.41 11.68
CA ARG A 6 -17.22 6.24 12.05
C ARG A 6 -17.90 7.58 12.28
N ASN A 7 -17.29 8.46 13.09
CA ASN A 7 -17.84 9.78 13.35
C ASN A 7 -18.01 10.62 12.07
N LEU A 8 -17.05 10.53 11.13
CA LEU A 8 -17.15 11.22 9.84
C LEU A 8 -18.28 10.67 8.96
N LEU A 9 -18.47 9.35 8.93
CA LEU A 9 -19.56 8.73 8.18
C LEU A 9 -20.93 9.12 8.75
N GLU A 10 -21.09 9.03 10.07
CA GLU A 10 -22.35 9.42 10.74
C GLU A 10 -22.66 10.92 10.53
N ALA A 11 -21.64 11.78 10.59
CA ALA A 11 -21.81 13.20 10.26
C ALA A 11 -22.19 13.41 8.79
N ALA A 12 -21.59 12.66 7.86
CA ALA A 12 -21.94 12.71 6.44
C ALA A 12 -23.41 12.30 6.21
N VAL A 13 -23.88 11.25 6.90
CA VAL A 13 -25.29 10.83 6.88
C VAL A 13 -26.19 11.96 7.39
N ALA A 14 -25.88 12.55 8.55
CA ALA A 14 -26.70 13.59 9.16
C ALA A 14 -26.83 14.85 8.29
N GLU A 15 -25.77 15.20 7.57
CA GLU A 15 -25.74 16.35 6.65
C GLU A 15 -26.27 16.02 5.24
N GLY A 16 -26.79 14.81 5.03
CA GLY A 16 -27.36 14.40 3.74
C GLY A 16 -26.33 14.22 2.62
N ILE A 17 -25.05 14.01 2.97
CA ILE A 17 -23.99 13.70 2.01
C ILE A 17 -24.26 12.34 1.37
N ARG A 18 -24.20 12.29 0.03
CA ARG A 18 -24.57 11.11 -0.76
C ARG A 18 -23.38 10.24 -1.16
N ARG A 19 -22.16 10.73 -0.98
CA ARG A 19 -20.91 10.04 -1.36
C ARG A 19 -19.87 10.07 -0.25
N PHE A 20 -19.23 8.95 0.01
CA PHE A 20 -18.23 8.85 1.07
C PHE A 20 -17.02 8.00 0.66
N VAL A 21 -15.82 8.53 0.90
CA VAL A 21 -14.54 7.82 0.68
C VAL A 21 -13.75 7.87 1.98
N PRO A 22 -13.63 6.75 2.73
CA PRO A 22 -12.79 6.67 3.91
C PRO A 22 -11.29 6.63 3.55
N ALA A 23 -10.43 6.98 4.50
CA ALA A 23 -8.98 6.86 4.33
C ALA A 23 -8.51 5.41 4.53
N GLU A 24 -8.77 4.56 3.53
CA GLU A 24 -8.28 3.17 3.49
C GLU A 24 -6.91 3.04 2.83
N TYR A 25 -6.67 3.81 1.76
CA TYR A 25 -5.47 3.94 0.90
C TYR A 25 -4.32 2.94 1.15
N ALA A 26 -4.61 1.65 1.00
CA ALA A 26 -3.70 0.54 1.25
C ALA A 26 -4.15 -0.68 0.43
N ASN A 27 -3.98 -1.89 0.95
CA ASN A 27 -4.46 -3.11 0.32
C ASN A 27 -5.86 -3.50 0.72
N ASP A 28 -6.35 -4.54 0.05
CA ASP A 28 -7.61 -5.17 0.40
C ASP A 28 -7.42 -6.18 1.54
N VAL A 29 -7.37 -5.65 2.78
CA VAL A 29 -7.24 -6.47 4.00
C VAL A 29 -8.33 -7.53 4.17
N GLY A 30 -9.48 -7.36 3.52
CA GLY A 30 -10.55 -8.37 3.52
C GLY A 30 -10.17 -9.66 2.78
N ARG A 31 -9.10 -9.62 1.99
CA ARG A 31 -8.57 -10.76 1.23
C ARG A 31 -7.32 -11.37 1.86
N PHE A 32 -6.83 -10.80 2.95
CA PHE A 32 -5.62 -11.29 3.62
C PHE A 32 -5.99 -12.54 4.41
N PRO A 33 -5.17 -13.61 4.40
CA PRO A 33 -5.41 -14.77 5.25
C PRO A 33 -5.45 -14.40 6.73
N ILE A 34 -4.52 -13.53 7.14
CA ILE A 34 -4.43 -12.91 8.46
C ILE A 34 -3.94 -11.46 8.23
N PRO A 35 -4.77 -10.44 8.48
CA PRO A 35 -4.32 -9.05 8.41
C PRO A 35 -3.27 -8.75 9.49
N PRO A 36 -2.29 -7.87 9.20
CA PRO A 36 -1.45 -7.30 10.25
C PRO A 36 -2.29 -6.68 11.36
N SER A 37 -1.83 -6.78 12.59
CA SER A 37 -2.54 -6.27 13.77
C SER A 37 -2.81 -4.76 13.69
N SER A 38 -1.91 -3.99 13.08
CA SER A 38 -2.09 -2.55 12.83
C SER A 38 -3.19 -2.23 11.82
N GLU A 39 -3.59 -3.21 11.01
CA GLU A 39 -4.63 -3.10 9.99
C GLU A 39 -5.96 -3.78 10.39
N ALA A 40 -5.98 -4.56 11.48
CA ALA A 40 -7.14 -5.36 11.89
C ALA A 40 -8.42 -4.51 12.10
N ASP A 41 -8.27 -3.30 12.63
CA ASP A 41 -9.38 -2.36 12.85
C ASP A 41 -10.08 -1.93 11.55
N LYS A 42 -9.43 -2.04 10.39
CA LYS A 42 -10.04 -1.71 9.10
C LYS A 42 -11.22 -2.63 8.80
N LEU A 43 -11.14 -3.92 9.14
CA LEU A 43 -12.24 -4.87 8.91
C LEU A 43 -13.52 -4.43 9.65
N HIS A 44 -13.40 -4.06 10.92
CA HIS A 44 -14.54 -3.56 11.71
C HIS A 44 -15.14 -2.27 11.13
N PHE A 45 -14.28 -1.39 10.59
CA PHE A 45 -14.77 -0.17 9.94
C PHE A 45 -15.48 -0.47 8.61
N ARG A 46 -14.93 -1.38 7.79
CA ARG A 46 -15.53 -1.78 6.50
C ARG A 46 -16.92 -2.38 6.68
N GLU A 47 -17.10 -3.25 7.67
CA GLU A 47 -18.41 -3.83 8.01
C GLU A 47 -19.42 -2.74 8.41
N HIS A 48 -18.99 -1.80 9.27
CA HIS A 48 -19.82 -0.68 9.69
C HIS A 48 -20.18 0.24 8.51
N ALA A 49 -19.21 0.59 7.67
CA ALA A 49 -19.44 1.41 6.49
C ALA A 49 -20.43 0.73 5.52
N ALA A 50 -20.26 -0.57 5.25
CA ALA A 50 -21.18 -1.33 4.41
C ALA A 50 -22.61 -1.36 4.96
N HIS A 51 -22.77 -1.41 6.29
CA HIS A 51 -24.07 -1.35 6.93
C HIS A 51 -24.71 0.05 6.82
N VAL A 52 -24.01 1.08 7.27
CA VAL A 52 -24.51 2.46 7.32
C VAL A 52 -24.78 3.00 5.92
N CYS A 53 -23.85 2.81 4.98
CA CYS A 53 -24.02 3.30 3.62
C CYS A 53 -25.22 2.64 2.92
N ARG A 54 -25.47 1.34 3.15
CA ARG A 54 -26.65 0.64 2.61
C ARG A 54 -27.94 1.16 3.22
N LEU A 55 -27.98 1.38 4.54
CA LEU A 55 -29.16 1.88 5.25
C LEU A 55 -29.57 3.29 4.81
N HIS A 56 -28.58 4.14 4.52
CA HIS A 56 -28.78 5.55 4.17
C HIS A 56 -28.61 5.85 2.67
N GLU A 57 -28.53 4.82 1.84
CA GLU A 57 -28.35 4.91 0.39
C GLU A 57 -27.15 5.81 -0.02
N ILE A 58 -26.05 5.76 0.75
CA ILE A 58 -24.81 6.48 0.46
C ILE A 58 -23.97 5.63 -0.50
N GLU A 59 -23.55 6.23 -1.60
CA GLU A 59 -22.55 5.64 -2.49
C GLU A 59 -21.16 5.77 -1.84
N TYR A 60 -20.48 4.65 -1.58
CA TYR A 60 -19.16 4.67 -0.95
C TYR A 60 -18.20 3.75 -1.68
N THR A 61 -16.90 4.01 -1.50
CA THR A 61 -15.87 3.11 -2.02
C THR A 61 -14.64 3.07 -1.15
N LEU A 62 -14.08 1.88 -0.96
CA LEU A 62 -12.80 1.62 -0.32
C LEU A 62 -11.74 1.56 -1.42
N ILE A 63 -10.84 2.55 -1.45
CA ILE A 63 -9.79 2.60 -2.46
C ILE A 63 -8.61 1.75 -2.00
N CYS A 64 -8.39 0.64 -2.71
CA CYS A 64 -7.25 -0.25 -2.53
C CYS A 64 -6.22 0.06 -3.62
N ASN A 65 -5.05 0.60 -3.24
CA ASN A 65 -4.02 1.05 -4.17
C ASN A 65 -2.66 0.36 -4.03
N GLY A 66 -2.54 -0.59 -3.11
CA GLY A 66 -1.28 -1.26 -2.83
C GLY A 66 -0.31 -0.37 -2.07
N ILE A 67 0.99 -0.64 -2.20
CA ILE A 67 2.03 0.13 -1.52
C ILE A 67 2.18 1.49 -2.18
N ILE A 68 2.19 2.55 -1.37
CA ILE A 68 2.42 3.91 -1.87
C ILE A 68 3.92 4.06 -2.22
N MET A 69 4.24 4.33 -3.49
CA MET A 69 5.62 4.40 -3.96
C MET A 69 6.46 5.48 -3.25
N ASP A 70 5.81 6.52 -2.70
CA ASP A 70 6.42 7.56 -1.88
C ASP A 70 7.21 7.02 -0.68
N PHE A 71 6.90 5.81 -0.21
CA PHE A 71 7.68 5.14 0.84
C PHE A 71 9.14 4.90 0.44
N PHE A 72 9.41 4.71 -0.85
CA PHE A 72 10.74 4.40 -1.39
C PHE A 72 11.51 5.63 -1.89
N LEU A 73 10.92 6.83 -1.81
CA LEU A 73 11.61 8.07 -2.21
C LEU A 73 12.71 8.44 -1.20
N PRO A 74 13.75 9.18 -1.64
CA PRO A 74 14.83 9.62 -0.77
C PRO A 74 14.32 10.40 0.43
N ARG A 75 15.07 10.34 1.54
CA ARG A 75 14.71 11.08 2.75
C ARG A 75 14.67 12.58 2.46
N GLY A 76 13.65 13.24 3.01
CA GLY A 76 13.40 14.66 2.79
C GLY A 76 12.92 15.04 1.38
N LYS A 77 12.70 14.07 0.47
CA LYS A 77 12.14 14.30 -0.88
C LYS A 77 10.68 13.86 -1.02
N LYS A 78 10.10 13.28 0.03
CA LYS A 78 8.69 12.84 0.08
C LYS A 78 7.75 14.05 0.11
N LYS A 79 6.71 14.06 -0.73
CA LYS A 79 5.76 15.18 -0.83
C LYS A 79 4.67 15.13 0.25
N TYR A 80 4.11 13.95 0.49
CA TYR A 80 2.90 13.78 1.31
C TYR A 80 3.06 12.83 2.49
N LEU A 81 4.18 12.10 2.56
CA LEU A 81 4.50 11.17 3.63
C LEU A 81 5.70 11.67 4.43
N ALA A 82 5.67 11.48 5.74
CA ALA A 82 6.85 11.68 6.56
C ALA A 82 7.91 10.59 6.26
N ASP A 83 9.17 10.92 6.47
CA ASP A 83 10.22 9.91 6.47
C ASP A 83 9.94 8.87 7.55
N LEU A 84 10.13 7.59 7.22
CA LEU A 84 10.03 6.54 8.22
C LEU A 84 11.13 6.75 9.28
N PRO A 85 10.79 6.60 10.57
CA PRO A 85 11.78 6.65 11.62
C PRO A 85 12.79 5.51 11.41
N PRO A 86 14.07 5.66 11.82
CA PRO A 86 15.11 4.67 11.56
C PRO A 86 14.75 3.23 11.99
N LYS A 87 13.93 3.09 13.03
CA LYS A 87 13.47 1.79 13.55
C LYS A 87 12.48 1.07 12.62
N LEU A 88 11.80 1.80 11.74
CA LEU A 88 10.84 1.28 10.75
C LEU A 88 11.45 1.08 9.36
N LEU A 89 12.73 1.41 9.15
CA LEU A 89 13.38 1.24 7.84
C LEU A 89 13.45 -0.23 7.39
N ASN A 90 13.50 -1.17 8.34
CA ASN A 90 13.53 -2.60 8.03
C ASN A 90 12.17 -3.18 7.61
N VAL A 91 11.10 -2.38 7.65
CA VAL A 91 9.78 -2.78 7.14
C VAL A 91 9.73 -2.69 5.62
N LEU A 92 10.44 -1.73 5.02
CA LEU A 92 10.45 -1.59 3.58
C LEU A 92 11.49 -2.54 2.97
N PRO A 93 11.09 -3.39 2.01
CA PRO A 93 12.01 -4.33 1.36
C PRO A 93 12.96 -3.64 0.37
N VAL A 94 12.82 -2.33 0.10
CA VAL A 94 13.73 -1.58 -0.78
C VAL A 94 14.34 -0.42 0.00
N ASP A 95 15.67 -0.41 0.07
CA ASP A 95 16.48 0.60 0.73
C ASP A 95 17.56 1.10 -0.24
N ALA A 96 17.19 2.10 -1.05
CA ALA A 96 18.04 2.67 -2.09
C ALA A 96 19.14 3.59 -1.55
N GLU A 97 18.99 4.09 -0.32
CA GLU A 97 19.94 5.01 0.32
C GLU A 97 21.03 4.28 1.13
N ALA A 98 20.86 2.98 1.39
CA ALA A 98 21.90 2.15 2.00
C ALA A 98 23.19 2.12 1.15
N ASP A 99 24.32 1.82 1.82
CA ASP A 99 25.62 1.65 1.18
C ASP A 99 26.23 0.28 1.55
N PRO A 100 26.10 -0.76 0.69
CA PRO A 100 25.47 -0.75 -0.63
C PRO A 100 23.93 -0.64 -0.58
N PRO A 101 23.27 -0.20 -1.67
CA PRO A 101 21.81 -0.23 -1.78
C PRO A 101 21.29 -1.65 -1.57
N ARG A 102 20.15 -1.82 -0.91
CA ARG A 102 19.67 -3.13 -0.45
C ARG A 102 18.23 -3.39 -0.87
N VAL A 103 17.96 -4.63 -1.27
CA VAL A 103 16.60 -5.15 -1.47
C VAL A 103 16.42 -6.48 -0.76
N VAL A 104 15.38 -6.59 0.07
CA VAL A 104 14.96 -7.84 0.71
C VAL A 104 13.88 -8.47 -0.15
N VAL A 105 14.17 -9.66 -0.69
CA VAL A 105 13.23 -10.43 -1.49
C VAL A 105 12.39 -11.30 -0.56
N LEU A 106 11.16 -10.87 -0.30
CA LEU A 106 10.21 -11.52 0.60
C LEU A 106 9.40 -12.57 -0.16
N GLY A 107 9.31 -13.78 0.39
CA GLY A 107 9.00 -14.99 -0.36
C GLY A 107 7.58 -15.18 -0.90
N TRP A 108 7.18 -14.45 -1.93
CA TRP A 108 6.08 -14.79 -2.85
C TRP A 108 6.66 -15.00 -4.26
N PRO A 109 6.42 -16.14 -4.93
CA PRO A 109 7.03 -16.44 -6.23
C PRO A 109 6.30 -15.82 -7.44
N GLY A 110 5.22 -15.07 -7.21
CA GLY A 110 4.39 -14.53 -8.28
C GLY A 110 4.84 -13.16 -8.79
N ASP A 111 4.23 -12.75 -9.90
CA ASP A 111 4.71 -11.71 -10.82
C ASP A 111 4.66 -10.24 -10.32
N GLY A 112 4.59 -10.01 -9.00
CA GLY A 112 4.85 -8.69 -8.42
C GLY A 112 3.78 -8.12 -7.50
N ILE A 113 4.21 -7.13 -6.74
CA ILE A 113 3.47 -6.41 -5.71
C ILE A 113 2.79 -5.19 -6.30
N SER A 114 1.55 -4.90 -5.91
CA SER A 114 0.84 -3.72 -6.38
C SER A 114 1.39 -2.46 -5.71
N MET A 115 1.80 -1.49 -6.53
CA MET A 115 2.31 -0.20 -6.05
C MET A 115 1.67 0.96 -6.81
N THR A 116 1.53 2.11 -6.16
CA THR A 116 0.96 3.31 -6.78
C THR A 116 1.59 4.58 -6.21
N LEU A 117 1.98 5.53 -7.07
CA LEU A 117 2.48 6.84 -6.63
C LEU A 117 1.34 7.66 -6.00
N ALA A 118 1.60 8.41 -4.93
CA ALA A 118 0.56 9.20 -4.26
C ALA A 118 -0.15 10.20 -5.19
N ASP A 119 0.57 10.83 -6.11
CA ASP A 119 0.01 11.72 -7.13
C ASP A 119 -1.00 10.98 -8.04
N ASP A 120 -0.78 9.70 -8.31
CA ASP A 120 -1.69 8.87 -9.12
C ASP A 120 -2.92 8.47 -8.32
N ILE A 121 -2.76 8.17 -7.03
CA ILE A 121 -3.88 7.90 -6.12
C ILE A 121 -4.80 9.13 -6.10
N ALA A 122 -4.24 10.33 -5.94
CA ALA A 122 -4.99 11.58 -5.96
C ALA A 122 -5.73 11.80 -7.29
N ARG A 123 -5.08 11.54 -8.43
CA ARG A 123 -5.74 11.57 -9.75
C ARG A 123 -6.89 10.57 -9.84
N GLY A 124 -6.73 9.38 -9.26
CA GLY A 124 -7.75 8.35 -9.19
C GLY A 124 -8.96 8.80 -8.37
N VAL A 125 -8.73 9.38 -7.19
CA VAL A 125 -9.80 9.95 -6.33
C VAL A 125 -10.59 11.02 -7.08
N VAL A 126 -9.91 11.96 -7.75
CA VAL A 126 -10.58 12.99 -8.56
C VAL A 126 -11.41 12.35 -9.68
N ARG A 127 -10.87 11.33 -10.36
CA ARG A 127 -11.59 10.61 -11.40
C ARG A 127 -12.86 9.93 -10.88
N LEU A 128 -12.80 9.30 -9.70
CA LEU A 128 -13.98 8.70 -9.05
C LEU A 128 -15.06 9.75 -8.79
N LEU A 129 -14.71 10.91 -8.25
CA LEU A 129 -15.65 11.99 -7.93
C LEU A 129 -16.39 12.54 -9.17
N LEU A 130 -15.78 12.45 -10.35
CA LEU A 130 -16.36 12.89 -11.61
C LEU A 130 -17.32 11.87 -12.25
N LEU A 131 -17.41 10.65 -11.73
CA LEU A 131 -18.33 9.63 -12.26
C LEU A 131 -19.78 9.93 -11.87
N PRO A 132 -20.77 9.50 -12.69
CA PRO A 132 -22.18 9.59 -12.35
C PRO A 132 -22.51 8.86 -11.04
N TYR A 133 -23.54 9.33 -10.32
CA TYR A 133 -24.03 8.68 -9.11
C TYR A 133 -24.44 7.21 -9.38
N GLY A 134 -24.05 6.31 -8.48
CA GLY A 134 -24.29 4.87 -8.61
C GLY A 134 -23.26 4.11 -9.46
N SER A 135 -22.14 4.74 -9.82
CA SER A 135 -21.08 4.12 -10.63
C SER A 135 -19.94 3.53 -9.80
N TRP A 136 -19.86 3.80 -8.50
CA TRP A 136 -18.78 3.33 -7.65
C TRP A 136 -19.01 1.87 -7.23
N ASN A 137 -17.92 1.11 -7.22
CA ASN A 137 -17.90 -0.20 -6.58
C ASN A 137 -17.62 -0.02 -5.09
N GLU A 138 -18.15 -0.89 -4.22
CA GLU A 138 -17.87 -0.83 -2.78
C GLU A 138 -16.36 -0.91 -2.49
N ILE A 139 -15.61 -1.66 -3.30
CA ILE A 139 -14.15 -1.69 -3.31
C ILE A 139 -13.67 -1.32 -4.71
N THR A 140 -12.74 -0.39 -4.79
CA THR A 140 -12.12 0.02 -6.05
C THR A 140 -10.62 -0.21 -6.01
N TYR A 141 -10.09 -0.90 -7.01
CA TYR A 141 -8.67 -1.22 -7.12
C TYR A 141 -7.95 -0.29 -8.07
N LEU A 142 -6.87 0.35 -7.60
CA LEU A 142 -5.96 1.18 -8.37
C LEU A 142 -4.52 0.74 -8.15
N SER A 143 -4.05 -0.24 -8.92
CA SER A 143 -2.64 -0.61 -9.00
C SER A 143 -1.98 0.22 -10.11
N GLY A 144 -1.10 1.15 -9.75
CA GLY A 144 -0.35 1.96 -10.72
C GLY A 144 0.74 1.17 -11.45
N ASP A 145 1.36 0.24 -10.73
CA ASP A 145 2.34 -0.69 -11.27
C ASP A 145 2.31 -2.03 -10.53
N ARG A 146 2.97 -3.03 -11.12
CA ARG A 146 3.25 -4.32 -10.48
C ARG A 146 4.70 -4.68 -10.69
N VAL A 147 5.43 -4.87 -9.59
CA VAL A 147 6.88 -5.10 -9.61
C VAL A 147 7.23 -6.15 -8.56
N SER A 148 7.98 -7.18 -8.94
CA SER A 148 8.55 -8.13 -7.99
C SER A 148 9.71 -7.52 -7.20
N TRP A 149 10.07 -8.07 -6.05
CA TRP A 149 11.22 -7.56 -5.30
C TRP A 149 12.53 -7.77 -6.07
N GLU A 150 12.61 -8.84 -6.87
CA GLU A 150 13.70 -9.11 -7.80
C GLU A 150 13.80 -8.04 -8.89
N ASP A 151 12.69 -7.74 -9.57
CA ASP A 151 12.65 -6.68 -10.57
C ASP A 151 13.02 -5.32 -9.96
N ALA A 152 12.57 -5.03 -8.74
CA ALA A 152 12.93 -3.81 -8.03
C ALA A 152 14.45 -3.72 -7.80
N ALA A 153 15.10 -4.82 -7.42
CA ALA A 153 16.56 -4.89 -7.28
C ALA A 153 17.30 -4.67 -8.61
N GLU A 154 16.81 -5.27 -9.69
CA GLU A 154 17.38 -5.08 -11.03
C GLU A 154 17.22 -3.64 -11.53
N ILE A 155 16.02 -3.07 -11.39
CA ILE A 155 15.71 -1.68 -11.73
C ILE A 155 16.66 -0.74 -10.98
N LEU A 156 16.79 -0.94 -9.66
CA LEU A 156 17.65 -0.10 -8.82
C LEU A 156 19.12 -0.22 -9.22
N GLY A 157 19.61 -1.44 -9.50
CA GLY A 157 20.99 -1.67 -9.94
C GLY A 157 21.30 -0.98 -11.27
N ARG A 158 20.36 -1.01 -12.23
CA ARG A 158 20.48 -0.30 -13.51
C ARG A 158 20.47 1.22 -13.34
N ILE A 159 19.61 1.76 -12.48
CA ILE A 159 19.47 3.20 -12.26
C ILE A 159 20.68 3.78 -11.54
N LEU A 160 21.14 3.09 -10.50
CA LEU A 160 22.25 3.54 -9.67
C LEU A 160 23.62 3.26 -10.31
N ASP A 161 23.69 2.36 -11.31
CA ASP A 161 24.95 1.89 -11.88
C ASP A 161 25.85 1.25 -10.80
N ARG A 162 25.21 0.49 -9.90
CA ARG A 162 25.83 -0.11 -8.69
C ARG A 162 25.26 -1.50 -8.44
N LYS A 163 26.05 -2.34 -7.75
CA LYS A 163 25.56 -3.62 -7.22
C LYS A 163 24.59 -3.35 -6.08
N VAL A 164 23.41 -3.96 -6.16
CA VAL A 164 22.40 -4.00 -5.08
C VAL A 164 22.65 -5.25 -4.24
N GLU A 165 22.69 -5.11 -2.93
CA GLU A 165 22.68 -6.23 -2.00
C GLU A 165 21.28 -6.83 -1.93
N THR A 166 21.15 -8.10 -2.31
CA THR A 166 19.88 -8.82 -2.23
C THR A 166 19.93 -9.89 -1.15
N ARG A 167 18.85 -9.98 -0.35
CA ARG A 167 18.65 -11.05 0.63
C ARG A 167 17.28 -11.67 0.43
N TYR A 168 17.26 -12.96 0.14
CA TYR A 168 16.02 -13.73 0.07
C TYR A 168 15.59 -14.20 1.46
N ILE A 169 14.29 -14.07 1.76
CA ILE A 169 13.67 -14.63 2.96
C ILE A 169 12.45 -15.46 2.52
N PRO A 170 12.49 -16.79 2.69
CA PRO A 170 11.36 -17.65 2.32
C PRO A 170 10.15 -17.40 3.22
N LEU A 171 8.95 -17.68 2.71
CA LEU A 171 7.69 -17.48 3.44
C LEU A 171 7.65 -18.17 4.81
N GLU A 172 8.23 -19.37 4.92
CA GLU A 172 8.26 -20.10 6.20
C GLU A 172 9.10 -19.39 7.26
N ASP A 173 10.20 -18.74 6.87
CA ASP A 173 11.01 -17.94 7.80
C ASP A 173 10.27 -16.67 8.24
N LEU A 174 9.45 -16.08 7.35
CA LEU A 174 8.60 -14.93 7.68
C LEU A 174 7.53 -15.31 8.71
N LYS A 175 6.85 -16.45 8.52
CA LYS A 175 5.88 -16.97 9.49
C LYS A 175 6.51 -17.29 10.84
N TRP A 176 7.71 -17.88 10.81
CA TRP A 176 8.49 -18.15 12.03
C TRP A 176 8.80 -16.85 12.77
N GLU A 177 9.28 -15.82 12.07
CA GLU A 177 9.59 -14.51 12.66
C GLU A 177 8.35 -13.84 13.28
N VAL A 178 7.16 -13.98 12.68
CA VAL A 178 5.90 -13.51 13.28
C VAL A 178 5.64 -14.20 14.62
N GLY A 179 5.88 -15.51 14.72
CA GLY A 179 5.77 -16.27 15.97
C GLY A 179 6.72 -15.74 17.05
N GLU A 180 8.00 -15.65 16.73
CA GLU A 180 9.05 -15.13 17.63
C GLU A 180 8.78 -13.69 18.06
N ALA A 181 8.31 -12.85 17.14
CA ALA A 181 7.96 -11.47 17.43
C ALA A 181 6.80 -11.40 18.43
N ARG A 182 5.76 -12.22 18.25
CA ARG A 182 4.62 -12.28 19.18
C ARG A 182 5.02 -12.77 20.57
N GLU A 183 5.89 -13.77 20.66
CA GLU A 183 6.42 -14.25 21.94
C GLU A 183 7.23 -13.18 22.68
N SER A 184 7.97 -12.34 21.95
CA SER A 184 8.76 -11.26 22.54
C SER A 184 7.91 -10.14 23.16
N GLY A 185 6.65 -9.98 22.72
CA GLY A 185 5.77 -8.89 23.14
C GLY A 185 6.18 -7.49 22.65
N ASP A 186 7.23 -7.38 21.83
CA ASP A 186 7.64 -6.12 21.21
C ASP A 186 6.69 -5.78 20.05
N LEU A 187 5.78 -4.84 20.30
CA LEU A 187 4.78 -4.40 19.33
C LEU A 187 5.39 -3.95 18.00
N MET A 188 6.55 -3.30 18.03
CA MET A 188 7.23 -2.84 16.82
C MET A 188 7.76 -4.02 16.02
N ARG A 189 8.36 -5.00 16.69
CA ARG A 189 8.85 -6.23 16.04
C ARG A 189 7.69 -7.01 15.42
N ILE A 190 6.57 -7.11 16.14
CA ILE A 190 5.35 -7.78 15.66
C ILE A 190 4.85 -7.09 14.39
N GLU A 191 4.69 -5.77 14.41
CA GLU A 191 4.23 -5.01 13.24
C GLU A 191 5.15 -5.19 12.03
N CYS A 192 6.47 -5.11 12.22
CA CYS A 192 7.43 -5.35 11.14
C CYS A 192 7.31 -6.77 10.57
N ALA A 193 7.19 -7.78 11.43
CA ALA A 193 7.11 -9.18 11.02
C ALA A 193 5.82 -9.47 10.24
N GLU A 194 4.67 -8.97 10.73
CA GLU A 194 3.37 -9.17 10.09
C GLU A 194 3.28 -8.47 8.72
N LEU A 195 3.85 -7.27 8.59
CA LEU A 195 3.93 -6.57 7.30
C LEU A 195 4.83 -7.32 6.32
N ASN A 196 6.00 -7.80 6.77
CA ASN A 196 6.88 -8.60 5.92
C ASN A 196 6.23 -9.92 5.47
N GLU A 197 5.47 -10.58 6.34
CA GLU A 197 4.68 -11.76 5.96
C GLU A 197 3.62 -11.40 4.90
N ALA A 198 2.89 -10.30 5.06
CA ALA A 198 1.92 -9.84 4.07
C ALA A 198 2.56 -9.54 2.70
N PHE A 199 3.75 -8.94 2.71
CA PHE A 199 4.55 -8.68 1.52
C PHE A 199 5.06 -9.98 0.87
N GLY A 200 5.31 -11.01 1.68
CA GLY A 200 5.83 -12.32 1.25
C GLY A 200 4.75 -13.36 0.94
N ASN A 201 3.48 -13.17 1.28
CA ASN A 201 2.45 -14.20 1.05
C ASN A 201 1.50 -13.87 -0.13
N GLY A 202 1.76 -12.77 -0.84
CA GLY A 202 0.95 -12.32 -1.98
C GLY A 202 -0.28 -11.49 -1.59
N SER A 203 -0.47 -11.15 -0.31
CA SER A 203 -1.61 -10.33 0.15
C SER A 203 -1.62 -8.93 -0.48
N GLU A 204 -0.44 -8.42 -0.81
CA GLU A 204 -0.25 -7.11 -1.47
C GLU A 204 -0.49 -7.13 -2.99
N VAL A 205 -0.92 -8.26 -3.55
CA VAL A 205 -1.24 -8.38 -4.98
C VAL A 205 -2.72 -8.08 -5.17
N LEU A 206 -3.01 -6.86 -5.63
CA LEU A 206 -4.40 -6.46 -5.89
C LEU A 206 -4.99 -7.19 -7.11
N PRO A 207 -6.32 -7.22 -7.27
CA PRO A 207 -6.97 -7.55 -8.54
C PRO A 207 -6.62 -6.55 -9.65
N ALA A 208 -7.14 -6.81 -10.85
CA ALA A 208 -7.09 -5.83 -11.95
C ALA A 208 -7.78 -4.52 -11.54
N ASN A 209 -7.33 -3.41 -12.12
CA ASN A 209 -7.91 -2.10 -11.84
C ASN A 209 -9.40 -2.12 -12.18
N THR A 210 -10.20 -1.51 -11.30
CA THR A 210 -11.62 -1.37 -11.53
C THR A 210 -11.87 -0.50 -12.77
N SER A 211 -12.96 -0.76 -13.51
CA SER A 211 -13.28 -0.09 -14.78
C SER A 211 -13.31 1.44 -14.71
N CYS A 212 -13.62 2.03 -13.56
CA CYS A 212 -13.52 3.48 -13.34
C CYS A 212 -12.13 4.07 -13.61
N PHE A 213 -11.07 3.26 -13.55
CA PHE A 213 -9.70 3.66 -13.82
C PHE A 213 -9.18 3.19 -15.17
N GLU A 214 -10.03 2.59 -16.02
CA GLU A 214 -9.62 2.13 -17.34
C GLU A 214 -9.02 3.27 -18.17
N GLY A 215 -7.91 2.98 -18.85
CA GLY A 215 -7.16 3.97 -19.64
C GLY A 215 -6.42 5.04 -18.82
N MET A 216 -6.49 5.02 -17.48
CA MET A 216 -5.69 5.92 -16.65
C MET A 216 -4.21 5.60 -16.81
N GLN A 217 -3.41 6.60 -17.16
CA GLN A 217 -1.96 6.47 -17.19
C GLN A 217 -1.40 6.70 -15.79
N THR A 218 -0.73 5.68 -15.28
CA THR A 218 -0.06 5.66 -13.98
C THR A 218 1.45 5.61 -14.16
N THR A 219 2.15 6.18 -13.18
CA THR A 219 3.59 6.28 -13.10
C THR A 219 4.17 4.93 -12.70
N LYS A 220 5.19 4.50 -13.42
CA LYS A 220 5.84 3.20 -13.21
C LYS A 220 6.91 3.29 -12.12
N PHE A 221 7.12 2.21 -11.38
CA PHE A 221 8.12 2.17 -10.31
C PHE A 221 9.51 2.57 -10.83
N GLU A 222 9.91 2.04 -12.00
CA GLU A 222 11.18 2.42 -12.64
C GLU A 222 11.25 3.92 -12.97
N GLN A 223 10.15 4.53 -13.40
CA GLN A 223 10.11 5.97 -13.68
C GLN A 223 10.32 6.78 -12.41
N VAL A 224 9.66 6.39 -11.31
CA VAL A 224 9.83 7.00 -9.99
C VAL A 224 11.28 6.85 -9.51
N MET A 225 11.83 5.63 -9.52
CA MET A 225 13.20 5.39 -9.09
C MET A 225 14.21 6.19 -9.93
N ARG A 226 13.97 6.31 -11.24
CA ARG A 226 14.86 7.04 -12.15
C ARG A 226 14.83 8.54 -11.90
N GLU A 227 13.66 9.10 -11.64
CA GLU A 227 13.48 10.53 -11.34
C GLU A 227 14.24 10.94 -10.07
N TYR A 228 14.19 10.11 -9.02
CA TYR A 228 14.75 10.48 -7.72
C TYR A 228 16.18 9.99 -7.47
N TYR A 229 16.57 8.84 -8.04
CA TYR A 229 17.89 8.24 -7.80
C TYR A 229 18.79 8.17 -9.04
N GLY A 230 18.28 8.50 -10.24
CA GLY A 230 19.06 8.46 -11.47
C GLY A 230 20.16 9.53 -11.52
N LYS A 231 21.18 9.32 -12.36
CA LYS A 231 22.26 10.30 -12.56
C LYS A 231 21.68 11.67 -12.95
N GLY A 232 21.94 12.68 -12.12
CA GLY A 232 21.44 14.05 -12.32
C GLY A 232 20.12 14.37 -11.61
N SER A 233 19.60 13.47 -10.77
CA SER A 233 18.53 13.83 -9.83
C SER A 233 19.06 14.83 -8.78
N THR A 234 18.31 15.91 -8.59
CA THR A 234 18.64 17.06 -7.73
C THR A 234 17.92 17.02 -6.40
#